data_AF-A0A6N2HTQ1-F1
#
_entry.id   AF-A0A6N2HTQ1-F1
#
_cell.length_a   1.000
_cell.length_b   1.000
_cell.length_c   1.000
_cell.angle_alpha   90.00
_cell.angle_beta   90.00
_cell.angle_gamma   90.00
#
_symmetry.space_group_name_H-M   'P 1'
#
loop_
_entity.id
_entity.type
_entity.pdbx_description
1 polymer ?
#
loop_
_entity_poly.entity_id
_entity_poly.type
_entity_poly.pdbx_seq_one_letter_code
_entity_poly.pdbx_strand_id
1 'polypeptide(L)' 'MDEREEEGVGGIPDGAYCGAPPTPPVPDGTEPAGPPYAACVLCRKPTEYPESVKGITLCPVCEWQEAQRMACSG' A
#
# COMPACT_ATOMS: atom_id res chain seq x y z
N MET A 1 26.81 18.97 35.55
CA MET A 1 28.07 18.63 34.88
C MET A 1 28.07 17.12 34.76
N ASP A 2 27.63 16.47 33.69
CA ASP A 2 27.44 16.85 32.27
C ASP A 2 26.41 15.85 31.68
N GLU A 3 25.35 16.35 31.03
CA GLU A 3 25.06 16.12 29.60
C GLU A 3 24.17 14.88 29.32
N ARG A 4 22.88 14.97 29.61
CA ARG A 4 21.78 15.01 28.62
C ARG A 4 22.21 15.29 27.16
N GLU A 5 22.68 14.27 26.45
CA GLU A 5 22.71 14.18 24.98
C GLU A 5 21.49 13.31 24.56
N GLU A 6 20.31 13.77 24.14
CA GLU A 6 19.93 14.77 23.11
C GLU A 6 20.58 14.51 21.73
N GLU A 7 21.06 13.30 21.47
CA GLU A 7 21.37 12.86 20.10
C GLU A 7 20.06 12.43 19.43
N GLY A 8 19.43 13.42 18.81
CA GLY A 8 18.16 13.30 18.13
C GLY A 8 18.09 12.08 17.22
N VAL A 9 17.00 11.33 17.34
CA VAL A 9 16.54 10.42 16.29
C VAL A 9 16.24 11.27 15.06
N GLY A 10 17.28 11.57 14.30
CA GLY A 10 17.18 12.21 13.00
C GLY A 10 16.25 11.36 12.16
N GLY A 11 15.08 11.92 11.84
CA GLY A 11 14.06 11.22 11.08
C GLY A 11 14.69 10.62 9.83
N ILE A 12 14.58 9.30 9.70
CA ILE A 12 14.97 8.60 8.48
C ILE A 12 14.16 9.28 7.37
N PRO A 13 14.80 9.93 6.37
CA PRO A 13 14.03 10.50 5.29
C PRO A 13 13.26 9.37 4.63
N ASP A 14 12.01 9.61 4.23
CA ASP A 14 11.09 8.60 3.69
C ASP A 14 11.67 7.84 2.46
N GLY A 15 12.76 8.35 1.87
CA GLY A 15 13.53 7.70 0.80
C GLY A 15 14.87 7.06 1.21
N ALA A 16 15.23 6.98 2.50
CA ALA A 16 16.47 6.33 2.93
C ALA A 16 16.36 4.81 3.02
N TYR A 17 15.15 4.25 3.11
CA TYR A 17 14.98 2.81 2.97
C TYR A 17 14.85 2.45 1.48
N CYS A 18 15.90 1.84 0.92
CA CYS A 18 16.10 1.60 -0.51
C CYS A 18 15.92 2.87 -1.35
N GLY A 19 17.00 3.66 -1.51
CA GLY A 19 17.00 4.92 -2.26
C GLY A 19 16.36 4.79 -3.66
N ALA A 20 15.09 5.14 -3.76
CA ALA A 20 14.39 5.19 -5.02
C ALA A 20 14.88 6.42 -5.81
N PRO A 21 15.17 6.28 -7.12
CA PRO A 21 15.46 7.44 -7.94
C PRO A 21 14.25 8.38 -7.95
N PRO A 22 14.46 9.71 -8.14
CA PRO A 22 13.38 10.68 -8.14
C PRO A 22 12.31 10.26 -9.14
N THR A 23 11.09 10.04 -8.65
CA THR A 23 9.95 9.65 -9.49
C THR A 23 9.61 10.84 -10.39
N PRO A 24 9.58 10.67 -11.72
CA PRO A 24 9.13 11.75 -12.60
C PRO A 24 7.67 12.09 -12.27
N PRO A 25 7.25 13.36 -12.43
CA PRO A 25 5.87 13.74 -12.21
C PRO A 25 4.98 12.94 -13.16
N VAL A 26 4.12 12.09 -12.59
CA VAL A 26 3.03 11.46 -13.33
C VAL A 26 2.09 12.58 -13.77
N PRO A 27 1.72 12.67 -15.06
CA PRO A 27 0.73 13.65 -15.48
C PRO A 27 -0.58 13.39 -14.72
N ASP A 28 -1.20 14.45 -14.18
CA ASP A 28 -2.61 14.49 -13.71
C ASP A 28 -3.56 14.27 -14.90
N GLY A 29 -3.44 13.12 -15.54
CA GLY A 29 -4.14 12.76 -16.75
C GLY A 29 -5.11 11.65 -16.42
N THR A 30 -6.37 12.05 -16.15
CA THR A 30 -7.59 11.24 -16.24
C THR A 30 -7.37 9.77 -15.88
N GLU A 31 -7.74 9.39 -14.65
CA GLU A 31 -7.94 7.99 -14.31
C GLU A 31 -8.62 7.31 -15.50
N PRO A 32 -8.02 6.26 -16.11
CA PRO A 32 -8.78 5.51 -17.08
C PRO A 32 -10.03 5.11 -16.34
N ALA A 33 -11.19 5.57 -16.84
CA ALA A 33 -12.49 5.05 -16.46
C ALA A 33 -12.50 3.60 -16.97
N GLY A 34 -11.70 2.76 -16.31
CA GLY A 34 -11.58 1.35 -16.55
C GLY A 34 -12.96 0.73 -16.34
N PRO A 35 -13.12 -0.54 -16.70
CA PRO A 35 -14.32 -1.25 -16.31
C PRO A 35 -14.52 -1.05 -14.82
N PRO A 36 -15.77 -0.87 -14.35
CA PRO A 36 -16.05 -0.70 -12.93
C PRO A 36 -15.28 -1.74 -12.12
N TYR A 37 -14.37 -1.24 -11.27
CA TYR A 37 -13.55 -2.09 -10.43
C TYR A 37 -14.44 -2.72 -9.36
N ALA A 38 -14.20 -4.00 -9.06
CA ALA A 38 -14.94 -4.64 -7.98
C ALA A 38 -14.64 -3.94 -6.65
N ALA A 39 -15.63 -3.84 -5.77
CA ALA A 39 -15.40 -3.34 -4.41
C ALA A 39 -14.90 -4.49 -3.51
N CYS A 40 -13.79 -4.27 -2.82
CA CYS A 40 -13.28 -5.23 -1.84
C CYS A 40 -14.30 -5.45 -0.72
N VAL A 41 -14.64 -6.70 -0.41
CA VAL A 41 -15.69 -7.01 0.59
C VAL A 41 -15.31 -6.61 2.03
N LEU A 42 -14.02 -6.51 2.33
CA LEU A 42 -13.52 -6.13 3.66
C LEU A 42 -13.40 -4.62 3.85
N CYS A 43 -12.75 -3.92 2.92
CA CYS A 43 -12.43 -2.50 3.08
C CYS A 43 -13.24 -1.56 2.18
N ARG A 44 -14.08 -2.11 1.28
CA ARG A 44 -14.95 -1.37 0.33
C ARG A 44 -14.22 -0.42 -0.64
N LYS A 45 -12.89 -0.48 -0.70
CA LYS A 45 -12.08 0.21 -1.70
C LYS A 45 -12.17 -0.51 -3.05
N PRO A 46 -12.04 0.20 -4.19
CA PRO A 46 -11.95 -0.44 -5.50
C PRO A 46 -10.71 -1.34 -5.55
N THR A 47 -10.85 -2.51 -6.15
CA THR A 47 -9.75 -3.43 -6.42
C THR A 47 -9.02 -3.01 -7.70
N GLU A 48 -7.82 -3.54 -7.94
CA GLU A 48 -7.15 -3.39 -9.25
C GLU A 48 -7.81 -4.25 -10.35
N TYR A 49 -8.63 -5.23 -9.95
CA TYR A 49 -9.33 -6.12 -10.87
C TYR A 49 -10.69 -5.54 -11.30
N PRO A 50 -11.04 -5.61 -12.60
CA PRO A 50 -12.36 -5.21 -13.06
C PRO A 50 -13.43 -6.22 -12.60
N GLU A 51 -14.67 -5.77 -12.42
CA GLU A 51 -15.79 -6.61 -11.95
C GLU A 51 -16.07 -7.84 -12.84
N SER A 52 -15.59 -7.83 -14.08
CA SER A 52 -15.70 -8.93 -15.02
C SER A 52 -14.84 -10.15 -14.61
N VAL A 53 -13.82 -9.95 -13.76
CA VAL A 53 -12.96 -11.03 -13.25
C VAL A 53 -13.69 -11.77 -12.14
N LYS A 54 -14.24 -12.94 -12.47
CA LYS A 54 -14.95 -13.79 -11.50
C LYS A 54 -13.98 -14.42 -10.51
N GLY A 55 -14.36 -14.41 -9.23
CA GLY A 55 -13.66 -15.12 -8.16
C GLY A 55 -12.72 -14.27 -7.30
N ILE A 56 -12.44 -13.02 -7.69
CA ILE A 56 -11.60 -12.11 -6.89
C ILE A 56 -12.50 -11.10 -6.17
N THR A 57 -12.62 -11.24 -4.85
CA THR A 57 -13.47 -10.38 -3.99
C THR A 57 -12.67 -9.54 -2.98
N LEU A 58 -11.36 -9.79 -2.89
CA LEU A 58 -10.43 -9.07 -2.01
C LEU A 58 -9.48 -8.21 -2.85
N CYS A 59 -9.11 -7.05 -2.32
CA CYS A 59 -7.99 -6.29 -2.87
C CYS A 59 -6.66 -6.97 -2.51
N PRO A 60 -5.57 -6.75 -3.28
CA PRO A 60 -4.26 -7.39 -3.05
C PRO A 60 -3.75 -7.26 -1.61
N VAL A 61 -3.98 -6.11 -0.98
CA VAL A 61 -3.61 -5.87 0.42
C VAL A 61 -4.37 -6.76 1.38
N CYS A 62 -5.68 -6.88 1.20
CA CYS A 62 -6.52 -7.72 2.06
C CYS A 62 -6.21 -9.21 1.86
N GLU A 63 -5.97 -9.65 0.63
CA GLU A 63 -5.60 -11.03 0.33
C GLU A 63 -4.32 -11.45 1.07
N TRP A 64 -3.26 -10.62 1.01
CA TRP A 64 -2.02 -10.89 1.72
C TRP A 64 -2.18 -10.87 3.25
N GLN A 65 -3.05 -9.99 3.79
CA GLN A 65 -3.32 -9.97 5.23
C GLN A 65 -4.05 -11.22 5.72
N GLU A 66 -5.02 -11.73 4.96
CA GLU A 66 -5.71 -12.97 5.31
C GLU A 66 -4.75 -14.18 5.25
N ALA A 67 -3.88 -14.22 4.23
CA ALA A 67 -2.85 -15.25 4.10
C ALA A 67 -1.87 -15.26 5.29
N GLN A 68 -1.39 -14.09 5.71
CA GLN A 68 -0.52 -13.98 6.88
C GLN A 68 -1.22 -14.37 8.17
N ARG A 69 -2.49 -13.97 8.37
CA ARG A 69 -3.23 -14.35 9.55
C ARG A 69 -3.31 -15.88 9.64
N MET A 70 -3.67 -16.55 8.55
CA MET A 70 -3.68 -18.02 8.51
C MET A 70 -2.29 -18.62 8.77
N ALA A 71 -1.22 -18.03 8.24
CA ALA A 71 0.15 -18.51 8.46
C ALA A 71 0.62 -18.35 9.93
N CYS A 72 0.10 -17.36 10.66
CA CYS A 72 0.55 -17.00 12.00
C CYS A 72 -0.47 -17.25 13.13
N SER A 73 -1.60 -17.93 12.86
CA SER A 73 -2.63 -18.27 13.87
C SER A 73 -2.41 -19.66 14.50
N GLY A 74 -1.15 -20.10 14.58
CA GLY A 74 -0.74 -21.39 15.15
C GLY A 74 -0.74 -21.42 16.67
#